data_AF-A0A377HIK5-F1
#
_entry.id   AF-A0A377HIK5-F1
#
_cell.length_a   1.000
_cell.length_b   1.000
_cell.length_c   1.000
_cell.angle_alpha   90.00
_cell.angle_beta   90.00
_cell.angle_gamma   90.00
#
_symmetry.space_group_name_H-M   'P 1'
#
loop_
_entity.id
_entity.type
_entity.pdbx_description
1 polymer ?
#
loop_
_entity_poly.entity_id
_entity_poly.type
_entity_poly.pdbx_seq_one_letter_code
_entity_poly.pdbx_strand_id
1 'polypeptide(L)'
;MDGHNLILKGPTGSGKTYLATAFGVSACRQSFKVRYIRLPELLDELTLAKLAADGSYRRLLKKYTKVDLLILDEWLLTDLTTDEATILLEISESRHKTVSTIYCSQIDPSGWHLRLGNETIAEAILDRIIHDSYQIMIDGEISMRERHGISAR
;
A
#
# COMPACT_ATOMS: atom_id res chain seq x y z
N MET A 1 2.02 6.76 -16.83
CA MET A 1 2.05 5.49 -16.08
C MET A 1 0.90 4.65 -16.59
N ASP A 2 1.13 3.38 -16.87
CA ASP A 2 0.13 2.49 -17.51
C ASP A 2 -0.91 1.93 -16.52
N GLY A 3 -0.91 2.42 -15.28
CA GLY A 3 -1.88 2.04 -14.26
C GLY A 3 -1.65 0.67 -13.62
N HIS A 4 -0.52 0.01 -13.90
CA HIS A 4 -0.14 -1.24 -13.26
C HIS A 4 0.37 -1.03 -11.84
N ASN A 5 0.00 -1.94 -10.95
CA ASN A 5 0.46 -1.97 -9.57
C ASN A 5 1.80 -2.69 -9.44
N LEU A 6 2.45 -2.51 -8.29
CA LEU A 6 3.66 -3.23 -7.92
C LEU A 6 3.54 -3.74 -6.49
N ILE A 7 3.76 -5.03 -6.29
CA ILE A 7 3.80 -5.66 -4.98
C ILE A 7 5.27 -5.98 -4.66
N LEU A 8 5.80 -5.31 -3.63
CA LEU A 8 7.09 -5.63 -3.04
C LEU A 8 6.83 -6.53 -1.82
N LYS A 9 7.26 -7.79 -1.88
CA LYS A 9 7.04 -8.77 -0.82
C LYS A 9 8.35 -9.32 -0.26
N GLY A 10 8.36 -9.63 1.04
CA GLY A 10 9.52 -10.21 1.71
C GLY A 10 9.60 -9.95 3.21
N PRO A 11 10.56 -10.56 3.93
CA PRO A 11 10.64 -10.50 5.39
C PRO A 11 10.93 -9.08 5.92
N THR A 12 10.71 -8.85 7.21
CA THR A 12 11.08 -7.58 7.85
C THR A 12 12.56 -7.27 7.60
N GLY A 13 12.86 -6.02 7.25
CA GLY A 13 14.25 -5.58 7.05
C GLY A 13 14.83 -5.95 5.68
N SER A 14 14.09 -6.58 4.76
CA SER A 14 14.61 -6.97 3.44
C SER A 14 14.83 -5.79 2.47
N GLY A 15 14.32 -4.59 2.76
CA GLY A 15 14.50 -3.41 1.91
C GLY A 15 13.29 -2.99 1.06
N LYS A 16 12.10 -3.58 1.28
CA LYS A 16 10.84 -3.18 0.61
C LYS A 16 10.59 -1.68 0.61
N THR A 17 10.56 -1.06 1.79
CA THR A 17 10.34 0.39 1.96
C THR A 17 11.40 1.21 1.24
N TYR A 18 12.67 0.77 1.28
CA TYR A 18 13.77 1.45 0.60
C TYR A 18 13.54 1.46 -0.92
N LEU A 19 13.23 0.30 -1.51
CA LEU A 19 13.00 0.18 -2.95
C LEU A 19 11.74 0.94 -3.38
N ALA A 20 10.65 0.85 -2.63
CA ALA A 20 9.44 1.64 -2.89
C ALA A 20 9.72 3.15 -2.88
N THR A 21 10.49 3.61 -1.88
CA THR A 21 10.89 5.01 -1.78
C THR A 21 11.81 5.42 -2.93
N ALA A 22 12.73 4.55 -3.36
CA ALA A 22 13.58 4.81 -4.53
C ALA A 22 12.74 4.98 -5.81
N PHE A 23 11.73 4.13 -6.02
CA PHE A 23 10.77 4.30 -7.11
C PHE A 23 10.00 5.61 -6.98
N GLY A 24 9.51 5.93 -5.77
CA GLY A 24 8.84 7.20 -5.48
C GLY A 24 9.69 8.42 -5.81
N VAL A 25 10.95 8.45 -5.37
CA VAL A 25 11.90 9.54 -5.67
C VAL A 25 12.17 9.65 -7.17
N SER A 26 12.33 8.53 -7.88
CA SER A 26 12.48 8.51 -9.33
C SER A 26 11.25 9.08 -10.05
N ALA A 27 10.04 8.72 -9.59
CA ALA A 27 8.78 9.27 -10.11
C ALA A 27 8.65 10.77 -9.84
N CYS A 28 9.01 11.24 -8.64
CA CYS A 28 9.06 12.68 -8.32
C CYS A 28 10.03 13.44 -9.25
N ARG A 29 11.19 12.87 -9.56
CA ARG A 29 12.16 13.45 -10.50
C ARG A 29 11.61 13.58 -11.92
N GLN A 30 10.60 12.79 -12.26
CA GLN A 30 9.86 12.84 -13.52
C GLN A 30 8.58 13.70 -13.40
N SER A 31 8.45 14.52 -12.34
CA SER A 31 7.32 15.40 -12.07
C SER A 31 5.98 14.70 -11.77
N PHE A 32 5.99 13.40 -11.46
CA PHE A 32 4.79 12.72 -10.97
C PHE A 32 4.51 13.10 -9.52
N LYS A 33 3.22 13.25 -9.18
CA LYS A 33 2.75 13.44 -7.82
C LYS A 33 2.77 12.09 -7.10
N VAL A 34 3.61 11.99 -6.09
CA VAL A 34 3.79 10.77 -5.30
C VAL A 34 3.30 10.99 -3.87
N ARG A 35 2.64 9.98 -3.29
CA ARG A 35 2.33 9.94 -1.86
C ARG A 35 2.84 8.64 -1.27
N TYR A 36 3.57 8.75 -0.18
CA TYR A 36 3.91 7.63 0.70
C TYR A 36 3.06 7.72 1.97
N ILE A 37 2.58 6.58 2.45
CA ILE A 37 1.90 6.45 3.74
C ILE A 37 1.92 5.00 4.20
N ARG A 38 1.90 4.76 5.52
CA ARG A 38 1.72 3.41 6.06
C ARG A 38 0.23 3.07 6.08
N LEU A 39 -0.14 1.83 5.79
CA LEU A 39 -1.55 1.42 5.73
C LEU A 39 -2.33 1.76 7.01
N PRO A 40 -1.82 1.47 8.23
CA PRO A 40 -2.53 1.83 9.46
C PRO A 40 -2.81 3.33 9.58
N GLU A 41 -1.82 4.18 9.25
CA GLU A 41 -1.99 5.64 9.29
C GLU A 41 -3.05 6.13 8.31
N LEU A 42 -3.08 5.56 7.10
CA LEU A 42 -4.10 5.88 6.10
C LEU A 42 -5.51 5.53 6.59
N LEU A 43 -5.66 4.36 7.21
CA LEU A 43 -6.93 3.88 7.74
C LEU A 43 -7.41 4.73 8.91
N ASP A 44 -6.50 5.08 9.82
CA ASP A 44 -6.80 5.98 10.94
C ASP A 44 -7.29 7.35 10.47
N GLU A 45 -6.57 7.99 9.54
CA GLU A 45 -6.94 9.31 9.02
C GLU A 45 -8.32 9.28 8.32
N LEU A 46 -8.58 8.25 7.51
CA LEU A 46 -9.84 8.12 6.78
C LEU A 46 -11.01 7.75 7.69
N THR A 47 -10.78 6.91 8.69
CA THR A 47 -11.80 6.54 9.68
C THR A 47 -12.22 7.76 10.51
N LEU A 48 -11.26 8.53 11.01
CA LEU A 48 -11.54 9.77 11.73
C LEU A 48 -12.29 10.78 10.86
N ALA A 49 -11.89 10.94 9.59
CA ALA A 49 -12.57 11.82 8.66
C ALA A 49 -13.99 11.36 8.31
N LYS A 50 -14.24 10.04 8.28
CA LYS A 50 -15.57 9.45 8.08
C LYS A 50 -16.48 9.77 9.28
N LEU A 51 -15.96 9.66 10.50
CA LEU A 51 -16.69 9.95 11.74
C LEU A 51 -17.04 11.44 11.91
N ALA A 52 -16.20 12.35 11.42
CA ALA A 52 -16.44 13.79 11.51
C ALA A 52 -17.70 14.25 10.73
N ALA A 53 -18.11 13.51 9.69
CA ALA A 53 -19.31 13.77 8.88
C ALA A 53 -19.43 15.20 8.28
N ASP A 54 -18.31 15.92 8.15
CA ASP A 54 -18.23 17.32 7.69
C ASP A 54 -17.74 17.44 6.23
N GLY A 55 -17.64 16.32 5.51
CA GLY A 55 -17.12 16.23 4.14
C GLY A 55 -15.59 16.10 4.06
N SER A 56 -14.88 16.07 5.19
CA SER A 56 -13.43 15.80 5.24
C SER A 56 -13.07 14.45 4.63
N TYR A 57 -13.87 13.40 4.84
CA TYR A 57 -13.66 12.06 4.28
C TYR A 57 -13.45 12.10 2.76
N ARG A 58 -14.39 12.69 2.02
CA ARG A 58 -14.32 12.78 0.55
C ARG A 58 -13.11 13.58 0.07
N ARG A 59 -12.71 14.61 0.83
CA ARG A 59 -11.54 15.45 0.50
C ARG A 59 -10.26 14.66 0.71
N LEU A 60 -10.17 13.91 1.80
CA LEU A 60 -9.01 13.10 2.13
C LEU A 60 -8.87 11.90 1.19
N LEU A 61 -9.96 11.20 0.90
CA LEU A 61 -9.99 10.10 -0.07
C LEU A 61 -9.45 10.56 -1.43
N LYS A 62 -9.86 11.73 -1.92
CA LYS A 62 -9.31 12.33 -3.16
C LYS A 62 -7.81 12.57 -3.11
N LYS A 63 -7.21 12.88 -1.96
CA LYS A 63 -5.75 13.04 -1.84
C LYS A 63 -5.02 11.73 -2.10
N TYR A 64 -5.60 10.59 -1.71
CA TYR A 64 -5.01 9.27 -1.93
C TYR A 64 -5.32 8.71 -3.32
N THR A 65 -6.48 9.01 -3.90
CA THR A 65 -6.87 8.46 -5.20
C THR A 65 -6.37 9.26 -6.40
N LYS A 66 -6.03 10.54 -6.24
CA LYS A 66 -5.61 11.42 -7.36
C LYS A 66 -4.10 11.60 -7.55
N VAL A 67 -3.27 11.02 -6.69
CA VAL A 67 -1.81 11.02 -6.91
C VAL A 67 -1.43 9.99 -7.97
N ASP A 68 -0.46 10.34 -8.81
CA ASP A 68 0.02 9.52 -9.92
C ASP A 68 0.61 8.19 -9.42
N LEU A 69 1.29 8.25 -8.26
CA LEU A 69 1.83 7.08 -7.57
C LEU A 69 1.48 7.13 -6.07
N LEU A 70 0.80 6.10 -5.60
CA LEU A 70 0.55 5.88 -4.17
C LEU A 70 1.43 4.73 -3.68
N ILE A 71 2.16 4.94 -2.60
CA ILE A 71 2.97 3.92 -1.93
C ILE A 71 2.32 3.61 -0.59
N LEU A 72 1.87 2.37 -0.43
CA LEU A 72 1.31 1.84 0.80
C LEU A 72 2.32 0.90 1.44
N ASP A 73 2.95 1.38 2.51
CA ASP A 73 3.85 0.55 3.33
C ASP A 73 3.08 -0.17 4.45
N GLU A 74 3.69 -1.21 5.01
CA GLU A 74 3.09 -2.05 6.05
C GLU A 74 1.74 -2.67 5.63
N TRP A 75 1.62 -3.03 4.35
CA TRP A 75 0.39 -3.56 3.76
C TRP A 75 -0.05 -4.87 4.43
N LEU A 76 -1.24 -4.82 5.03
CA LEU A 76 -1.95 -5.92 5.68
C LEU A 76 -1.10 -6.66 6.73
N LEU A 77 -0.31 -5.92 7.51
CA LEU A 77 0.42 -6.49 8.64
C LEU A 77 -0.51 -6.97 9.77
N THR A 78 -1.68 -6.34 9.89
CA THR A 78 -2.75 -6.66 10.84
C THR A 78 -4.06 -6.93 10.11
N ASP A 79 -4.99 -7.59 10.80
CA ASP A 79 -6.34 -7.81 10.30
C ASP A 79 -7.12 -6.50 10.27
N LEU A 80 -8.00 -6.34 9.27
CA LEU A 80 -8.84 -5.16 9.11
C LEU A 80 -10.27 -5.42 9.61
N THR A 81 -10.90 -4.35 10.07
CA THR A 81 -12.35 -4.29 10.25
C THR A 81 -13.07 -4.18 8.90
N THR A 82 -14.36 -4.51 8.87
CA THR A 82 -15.20 -4.36 7.66
C THR A 82 -15.23 -2.92 7.15
N ASP A 83 -15.23 -1.93 8.04
CA ASP A 83 -15.21 -0.52 7.67
C ASP A 83 -13.89 -0.12 6.98
N GLU A 84 -12.75 -0.58 7.51
CA GLU A 84 -11.43 -0.35 6.91
C GLU A 84 -11.28 -1.05 5.56
N ALA A 85 -11.77 -2.29 5.46
CA ALA A 85 -11.82 -3.00 4.18
C ALA A 85 -12.67 -2.25 3.15
N THR A 86 -13.80 -1.66 3.56
CA THR A 86 -14.63 -0.83 2.67
C THR A 86 -13.89 0.41 2.20
N ILE A 87 -13.13 1.08 3.08
CA ILE A 87 -12.28 2.21 2.71
C ILE A 87 -11.23 1.79 1.67
N LEU A 88 -10.59 0.64 1.85
CA LEU A 88 -9.62 0.12 0.89
C LEU A 88 -10.25 -0.27 -0.44
N LEU A 89 -11.47 -0.80 -0.43
CA LEU A 89 -12.22 -1.07 -1.66
C LEU A 89 -12.41 0.22 -2.46
N GLU A 90 -12.87 1.30 -1.83
CA GLU A 90 -13.05 2.61 -2.50
C GLU A 90 -11.74 3.14 -3.11
N ILE A 91 -10.60 2.99 -2.40
CA ILE A 91 -9.29 3.39 -2.92
C ILE A 91 -8.87 2.51 -4.09
N SER A 92 -8.97 1.19 -3.94
CA SER A 92 -8.56 0.23 -4.97
C SER A 92 -9.37 0.41 -6.26
N GLU A 93 -10.68 0.62 -6.14
CA GLU A 93 -11.58 0.86 -7.26
C GLU A 93 -11.28 2.17 -7.96
N SER A 94 -11.09 3.26 -7.21
CA SER A 94 -10.80 4.56 -7.81
C SER A 94 -9.44 4.62 -8.52
N ARG A 95 -8.50 3.74 -8.18
CA ARG A 95 -7.13 3.72 -8.74
C ARG A 95 -6.94 2.63 -9.80
N HIS A 96 -7.76 1.58 -9.80
CA HIS A 96 -7.66 0.47 -10.74
C HIS A 96 -7.61 0.95 -12.19
N LYS A 97 -6.58 0.51 -12.93
CA LYS A 97 -6.31 0.86 -14.34
C LYS A 97 -6.27 2.36 -14.67
N THR A 98 -6.06 3.22 -13.67
CA THR A 98 -5.93 4.68 -13.89
C THR A 98 -4.58 5.23 -13.43
N VAL A 99 -4.11 4.83 -12.24
CA VAL A 99 -2.85 5.28 -11.64
C VAL A 99 -2.23 4.14 -10.82
N SER A 100 -0.90 4.15 -10.68
CA SER A 100 -0.17 3.02 -10.11
C SER A 100 -0.12 3.05 -8.59
N THR A 101 -0.18 1.88 -7.95
CA THR A 101 0.01 1.74 -6.50
C THR A 101 1.13 0.74 -6.20
N ILE A 102 2.04 1.10 -5.29
CA ILE A 102 3.07 0.21 -4.75
C ILE A 102 2.60 -0.29 -3.39
N TYR A 103 2.55 -1.61 -3.22
CA TYR A 103 2.19 -2.28 -1.97
C TYR A 103 3.44 -2.95 -1.39
N CYS A 104 3.86 -2.56 -0.18
CA CYS A 104 4.95 -3.23 0.52
C CYS A 104 4.38 -4.14 1.60
N SER A 105 4.49 -5.46 1.42
CA SER A 105 3.93 -6.42 2.35
C SER A 105 4.95 -7.43 2.85
N GLN A 106 4.75 -7.88 4.09
CA GLN A 106 5.47 -9.03 4.65
C GLN A 106 4.72 -10.33 4.43
N ILE A 107 3.45 -10.24 4.04
CA ILE A 107 2.56 -11.37 3.82
C ILE A 107 2.44 -11.58 2.31
N ASP A 108 2.53 -12.83 1.87
CA ASP A 108 2.30 -13.14 0.47
C ASP A 108 0.83 -12.83 0.07
N PRO A 109 0.56 -12.40 -1.17
CA PRO A 109 -0.81 -12.11 -1.61
C PRO A 109 -1.83 -13.24 -1.35
N SER A 110 -1.39 -14.50 -1.35
CA SER A 110 -2.23 -15.64 -0.97
C SER A 110 -2.81 -15.57 0.45
N GLY A 111 -2.13 -14.87 1.37
CA GLY A 111 -2.57 -14.66 2.75
C GLY A 111 -3.37 -13.39 2.99
N TRP A 112 -3.53 -12.51 1.99
CA TRP A 112 -4.19 -11.21 2.16
C TRP A 112 -5.70 -11.33 2.36
N HIS A 113 -6.34 -12.34 1.76
CA HIS A 113 -7.78 -12.56 1.89
C HIS A 113 -8.20 -12.67 3.36
N LEU A 114 -7.43 -13.43 4.16
CA LEU A 114 -7.69 -13.59 5.59
C LEU A 114 -7.56 -12.26 6.35
N ARG A 115 -6.58 -11.42 6.00
CA ARG A 115 -6.33 -10.13 6.66
C ARG A 115 -7.40 -9.09 6.34
N LEU A 116 -8.00 -9.16 5.15
CA LEU A 116 -9.10 -8.28 4.74
C LEU A 116 -10.44 -8.66 5.39
N GLY A 117 -10.56 -9.90 5.87
CA GLY A 117 -11.72 -10.37 6.63
C GLY A 117 -12.93 -10.69 5.76
N ASN A 118 -13.77 -9.68 5.46
CA ASN A 118 -15.04 -9.88 4.76
C ASN A 118 -14.83 -10.51 3.37
N GLU A 119 -15.35 -11.72 3.15
CA GLU A 119 -15.06 -12.52 1.94
C GLU A 119 -15.34 -11.75 0.63
N THR A 120 -16.52 -11.17 0.49
CA THR A 120 -16.92 -10.48 -0.74
C THR A 120 -16.10 -9.20 -0.99
N ILE A 121 -15.83 -8.42 0.06
CA ILE A 121 -15.01 -7.21 -0.06
C ILE A 121 -13.55 -7.57 -0.33
N ALA A 122 -13.03 -8.59 0.35
CA ALA A 122 -11.68 -9.08 0.18
C ALA A 122 -11.45 -9.54 -1.26
N GLU A 123 -12.32 -10.39 -1.80
CA GLU A 123 -12.25 -10.86 -3.19
C GLU A 123 -12.25 -9.67 -4.17
N ALA A 124 -13.14 -8.70 -3.97
CA ALA A 124 -13.22 -7.50 -4.82
C ALA A 124 -11.95 -6.64 -4.79
N ILE A 125 -11.30 -6.51 -3.63
CA ILE A 125 -10.03 -5.79 -3.48
C ILE A 125 -8.90 -6.55 -4.16
N LEU A 126 -8.79 -7.85 -3.89
CA LEU A 126 -7.70 -8.68 -4.39
C LEU A 126 -7.73 -8.81 -5.91
N ASP A 127 -8.91 -8.97 -6.50
CA ASP A 127 -9.10 -9.02 -7.95
C ASP A 127 -8.50 -7.77 -8.63
N ARG A 128 -8.78 -6.58 -8.10
CA ARG A 128 -8.30 -5.30 -8.63
C ARG A 128 -6.80 -5.06 -8.42
N ILE A 129 -6.21 -5.65 -7.39
CA ILE A 129 -4.80 -5.43 -7.03
C ILE A 129 -3.91 -6.49 -7.70
N ILE A 130 -4.19 -7.77 -7.48
CA ILE A 130 -3.27 -8.87 -7.81
C ILE A 130 -3.16 -9.05 -9.33
N HIS A 131 -4.29 -9.06 -10.06
CA HIS A 131 -4.30 -9.38 -11.48
C HIS A 131 -3.57 -8.34 -12.35
N ASP A 132 -3.52 -7.08 -11.91
CA ASP A 132 -2.83 -5.99 -12.59
C ASP A 132 -1.54 -5.56 -11.86
N SER A 133 -0.87 -6.50 -11.19
CA SER A 133 0.37 -6.22 -10.45
C SER A 133 1.60 -6.95 -10.98
N TYR A 134 2.72 -6.23 -11.04
CA TYR A 134 4.03 -6.84 -11.00
C TYR A 134 4.34 -7.27 -9.56
N GLN A 135 4.97 -8.43 -9.37
CA GLN A 135 5.39 -8.90 -8.05
C GLN A 135 6.91 -9.05 -7.99
N ILE A 136 7.53 -8.45 -6.98
CA ILE A 136 8.96 -8.57 -6.70
C ILE A 136 9.13 -9.13 -5.30
N MET A 137 9.73 -10.33 -5.23
CA MET A 137 10.20 -10.90 -3.98
C MET A 137 11.57 -10.31 -3.64
N ILE A 138 11.67 -9.64 -2.49
CA ILE A 138 12.92 -9.12 -1.96
C ILE A 138 13.35 -10.04 -0.83
N ASP A 139 14.25 -10.95 -1.19
CA ASP A 139 14.87 -11.88 -0.26
C ASP A 139 16.05 -11.22 0.49
N GLY A 140 16.46 -11.84 1.59
CA GLY A 140 17.60 -11.40 2.38
C GLY A 140 17.75 -12.23 3.65
N GLU A 141 18.90 -12.88 3.78
CA GLU A 141 19.24 -13.69 4.97
C GLU A 141 19.46 -12.82 6.21
N ILE A 142 19.96 -11.58 6.02
CA ILE A 142 20.27 -10.64 7.09
C ILE A 142 19.44 -9.38 6.88
N SER A 143 18.82 -8.90 7.95
CA SER A 143 18.10 -7.63 7.95
C SER A 143 19.02 -6.48 7.54
N MET A 144 18.59 -5.61 6.64
CA MET A 144 19.36 -4.41 6.27
C MET A 144 19.59 -3.48 7.46
N ARG A 145 18.74 -3.54 8.49
CA ARG A 145 18.93 -2.81 9.75
C ARG A 145 20.06 -3.38 10.59
N GLU A 146 20.23 -4.71 10.57
CA GLU A 146 21.36 -5.39 11.22
C GLU A 146 22.65 -5.13 10.45
N ARG A 147 22.62 -5.33 9.13
CA ARG A 147 23.77 -5.13 8.24
C ARG A 147 24.38 -3.72 8.33
N HIS A 148 23.53 -2.71 8.52
CA HIS A 148 23.97 -1.32 8.66
C HIS A 148 23.86 -0.81 10.11
N GLY A 149 23.67 -1.72 11.07
CA GLY A 149 23.59 -1.39 12.48
C GLY A 149 24.91 -0.84 13.02
N ILE A 150 24.86 -0.16 14.16
CA ILE A 150 26.04 0.46 14.80
C ILE A 150 27.13 -0.60 15.08
N SER A 151 26.74 -1.82 15.40
CA SER A 151 27.65 -2.95 15.66
C SER A 151 28.30 -3.57 14.41
N ALA A 152 27.88 -3.16 13.21
CA ALA A 152 28.42 -3.65 11.94
C ALA A 152 29.57 -2.79 11.40
N ARG A 153 30.03 -1.78 12.16
CA ARG A 153 31.16 -0.90 11.82
C ARG A 153 32.41 -1.28 12.60
#